data_AF-A0A1G3YW22-F1
#
_entry.id   AF-A0A1G3YW22-F1
#
_cell.length_a   1.000
_cell.length_b   1.000
_cell.length_c   1.000
_cell.angle_alpha   90.00
_cell.angle_beta   90.00
_cell.angle_gamma   90.00
#
_symmetry.space_group_name_H-M   'P 1'
#
loop_
_entity.id
_entity.type
_entity.pdbx_description
1 polymer ?
#
loop_
_entity_poly.entity_id
_entity_poly.type
_entity_poly.pdbx_seq_one_letter_code
_entity_poly.pdbx_strand_id
1 'polypeptide(L)'
;MRTMSVVSTLIVVTIFSFGVVVSGAEFPWYFDVPSLVVILLPAFFLAAADHSWQTVGRAFSSAFGRKPRGAADKASYAAELLAAKALGRYAWLSALLGTFIGFVAILASLGQVPSTGILGRNVSVGLLCAFTATCFELIVVSPLKGRLEKLLLDAEDTQDASL
;
A
#
# COMPACT_ATOMS: atom_id res chain seq x y z
N MET A 1 -9.88 -1.25 20.25
CA MET A 1 -9.06 -1.83 19.16
C MET A 1 -9.08 -1.07 17.84
N ARG A 2 -10.17 -0.37 17.47
CA ARG A 2 -10.14 0.66 16.39
C ARG A 2 -8.97 1.65 16.58
N THR A 3 -8.60 1.86 17.84
CA THR A 3 -7.46 2.63 18.32
C THR A 3 -6.09 2.11 17.88
N MET A 4 -5.81 0.80 17.81
CA MET A 4 -4.43 0.33 17.52
C MET A 4 -4.02 0.51 16.05
N SER A 5 -4.92 0.25 15.10
CA SER A 5 -4.64 0.53 13.68
C SER A 5 -4.56 2.04 13.42
N VAL A 6 -5.39 2.84 14.09
CA VAL A 6 -5.33 4.32 14.00
C VAL A 6 -4.05 4.85 14.63
N VAL A 7 -3.61 4.29 15.76
CA VAL A 7 -2.35 4.68 16.43
C VAL A 7 -1.14 4.36 15.56
N SER A 8 -1.08 3.18 14.94
CA SER A 8 0.01 2.84 14.01
C SER A 8 0.06 3.79 12.82
N THR A 9 -1.09 4.07 12.19
CA THR A 9 -1.17 5.06 11.11
C THR A 9 -0.74 6.45 11.58
N LEU A 10 -1.18 6.90 12.76
CA LEU A 10 -0.78 8.19 13.34
C LEU A 10 0.72 8.27 13.61
N ILE A 11 1.33 7.22 14.14
CA ILE A 11 2.78 7.15 14.37
C ILE A 11 3.53 7.30 13.04
N VAL A 12 3.13 6.55 12.00
CA VAL A 12 3.75 6.63 10.67
C VAL A 12 3.63 8.05 10.09
N VAL A 13 2.44 8.64 10.14
CA VAL A 13 2.21 10.02 9.67
C VAL A 13 3.04 11.03 10.46
N THR A 14 3.20 10.83 11.78
CA THR A 14 3.97 11.73 12.65
C THR A 14 5.47 11.65 12.35
N ILE A 15 6.03 10.44 12.24
CA ILE A 15 7.44 10.22 11.89
C ILE A 15 7.73 10.80 10.51
N PHE A 16 6.85 10.56 9.53
CA PHE A 16 6.97 11.14 8.20
C PHE A 16 6.96 12.67 8.25
N SER A 17 5.96 13.25 8.92
CA SER A 17 5.81 14.71 9.02
C SER A 17 7.01 15.37 9.69
N PHE A 18 7.52 14.75 10.76
CA PHE A 18 8.73 15.19 11.43
C PHE A 18 9.95 15.14 10.49
N GLY A 19 10.12 14.06 9.73
CA GLY A 19 11.20 13.93 8.76
C GLY A 19 11.19 15.01 7.67
N VAL A 20 10.00 15.36 7.15
CA VAL A 20 9.82 16.44 6.16
C VAL A 20 10.19 17.80 6.77
N VAL A 21 9.74 18.08 7.99
CA VAL A 21 10.05 19.35 8.68
C VAL A 21 11.55 19.48 8.94
N VAL A 22 12.21 18.41 9.39
CA VAL A 22 13.65 18.42 9.68
C VAL A 22 14.50 18.53 8.42
N SER A 23 14.05 17.98 7.29
CA SER A 23 14.78 18.09 6.02
C SER A 23 14.68 19.48 5.37
N GLY A 24 13.77 20.34 5.85
CA GLY A 24 13.47 21.64 5.24
C GLY A 24 12.77 21.54 3.88
N ALA A 25 12.29 20.34 3.52
CA ALA A 25 11.57 20.12 2.27
C ALA A 25 10.08 20.44 2.42
N GLU A 26 9.42 20.70 1.29
CA GLU A 26 7.97 20.90 1.27
C GLU A 26 7.23 19.57 1.11
N PHE A 27 6.13 19.37 1.86
CA PHE A 27 5.29 18.18 1.76
C PHE A 27 4.88 17.79 0.33
N PRO A 28 4.48 18.72 -0.57
CA PRO A 28 4.07 18.38 -1.93
C PRO A 28 5.14 17.63 -2.73
N TRP A 29 6.43 17.80 -2.42
CA TRP A 29 7.51 17.11 -3.15
C TRP A 29 7.54 15.60 -2.91
N TYR A 30 6.86 15.12 -1.85
CA TYR A 30 6.74 13.69 -1.54
C TYR A 30 5.52 13.05 -2.22
N PHE A 31 4.67 13.84 -2.88
CA PHE A 31 3.47 13.39 -3.57
C PHE A 31 3.60 13.65 -5.08
N ASP A 32 4.27 12.73 -5.77
CA ASP A 32 4.40 12.78 -7.22
C ASP A 32 3.31 11.93 -7.89
N VAL A 33 2.56 12.53 -8.82
CA VAL A 33 1.46 11.87 -9.51
C VAL A 33 1.95 10.65 -10.32
N PRO A 34 3.03 10.73 -11.10
CA PRO A 34 3.64 9.57 -11.75
C PRO A 34 3.93 8.40 -10.81
N SER A 35 4.56 8.62 -9.65
CA SER A 35 4.86 7.51 -8.72
C SER A 35 3.59 6.87 -8.16
N LEU A 36 2.58 7.67 -7.82
CA LEU A 36 1.27 7.17 -7.37
C LEU A 36 0.59 6.31 -8.44
N VAL A 37 0.61 6.75 -9.69
CA VAL A 37 0.00 6.02 -10.82
C VAL A 37 0.73 4.72 -11.07
N VAL A 38 2.07 4.75 -11.15
CA VAL A 38 2.92 3.58 -11.42
C VAL A 38 2.81 2.53 -10.31
N ILE A 39 2.49 2.93 -9.08
CA ILE A 39 2.41 1.99 -7.96
C ILE A 39 0.98 1.51 -7.75
N LEU A 40 0.05 2.44 -7.57
CA LEU A 40 -1.30 2.08 -7.12
C LEU A 40 -2.07 1.38 -8.23
N LEU A 41 -2.04 1.90 -9.47
CA LEU A 41 -2.83 1.27 -10.53
C LEU A 41 -2.40 -0.18 -10.78
N PRO A 42 -1.13 -0.50 -11.07
CA PRO A 42 -0.74 -1.88 -11.31
C PRO A 42 -0.97 -2.76 -10.08
N ALA A 43 -0.77 -2.26 -8.86
CA ALA A 43 -1.07 -3.02 -7.65
C ALA A 43 -2.55 -3.45 -7.57
N PHE A 44 -3.47 -2.52 -7.80
CA PHE A 44 -4.90 -2.81 -7.79
C PHE A 44 -5.32 -3.73 -8.93
N PHE A 45 -4.86 -3.48 -10.17
CA PHE A 45 -5.19 -4.31 -11.32
C PHE A 45 -4.65 -5.74 -11.18
N LEU A 46 -3.41 -5.91 -10.71
CA LEU A 46 -2.80 -7.23 -10.52
C LEU A 46 -3.46 -7.98 -9.34
N ALA A 47 -3.76 -7.30 -8.24
CA ALA A 47 -4.50 -7.92 -7.13
C ALA A 47 -5.92 -8.35 -7.56
N ALA A 48 -6.59 -7.53 -8.37
CA ALA A 48 -7.89 -7.86 -8.91
C ALA A 48 -7.84 -8.98 -9.97
N ALA A 49 -6.75 -9.11 -10.72
CA ALA A 49 -6.54 -10.23 -11.63
C ALA A 49 -6.37 -11.56 -10.86
N ASP A 50 -5.66 -11.53 -9.73
CA ASP A 50 -5.44 -12.72 -8.88
C ASP A 50 -6.70 -13.13 -8.08
N HIS A 51 -7.46 -12.15 -7.57
CA HIS A 51 -8.52 -12.42 -6.57
C HIS A 51 -9.93 -11.89 -6.92
N SER A 52 -10.13 -11.28 -8.09
CA SER A 52 -11.31 -10.51 -8.52
C SER A 52 -11.46 -9.12 -7.87
N TRP A 53 -12.05 -8.18 -8.61
CA TRP A 53 -12.38 -6.83 -8.12
C TRP A 53 -13.30 -6.86 -6.89
N GLN A 54 -14.25 -7.80 -6.85
CA GLN A 54 -15.20 -7.93 -5.75
C GLN A 54 -14.49 -8.34 -4.46
N THR A 55 -13.51 -9.23 -4.51
CA THR A 55 -12.77 -9.65 -3.31
C THR A 55 -11.84 -8.55 -2.82
N VAL A 56 -11.14 -7.86 -3.72
CA VAL A 56 -10.31 -6.69 -3.36
C VAL A 56 -11.17 -5.62 -2.69
N GLY A 57 -12.30 -5.24 -3.31
CA GLY A 57 -13.23 -4.26 -2.72
C GLY A 57 -13.83 -4.73 -1.39
N ARG A 58 -14.18 -6.02 -1.29
CA ARG A 58 -14.70 -6.60 -0.06
C ARG A 58 -13.69 -6.54 1.07
N ALA A 59 -12.40 -6.80 0.81
CA ALA A 59 -11.35 -6.71 1.81
C ALA A 59 -11.36 -5.35 2.54
N PHE A 60 -11.48 -4.25 1.80
CA PHE A 60 -11.62 -2.91 2.38
C PHE A 60 -12.92 -2.75 3.17
N SER A 61 -14.05 -3.16 2.60
CA SER A 61 -15.35 -3.03 3.24
C SER A 61 -15.48 -3.86 4.53
N SER A 62 -14.87 -5.04 4.59
CA SER A 62 -14.86 -5.92 5.76
C SER A 62 -13.97 -5.34 6.85
N ALA A 63 -12.74 -4.95 6.51
CA ALA A 63 -11.80 -4.41 7.47
C ALA A 63 -12.25 -3.08 8.09
N PHE A 64 -12.89 -2.22 7.30
CA PHE A 64 -13.33 -0.88 7.76
C PHE A 64 -14.84 -0.78 8.01
N GLY A 65 -15.58 -1.87 7.84
CA GLY A 65 -17.01 -1.96 8.09
C GLY A 65 -17.40 -1.80 9.56
N ARG A 66 -18.67 -1.44 9.80
CA ARG A 66 -19.20 -1.22 11.17
C ARG A 66 -19.52 -2.51 11.93
N LYS A 67 -19.77 -3.63 11.25
CA LYS A 67 -20.14 -4.90 11.89
C LYS A 67 -19.37 -6.07 11.24
N PRO A 68 -18.76 -6.96 12.05
CA PRO A 68 -18.27 -8.23 11.55
C PRO A 68 -19.44 -9.03 10.96
N ARG A 69 -19.19 -9.71 9.84
CA ARG A 69 -20.01 -10.83 9.39
C ARG A 69 -19.72 -12.07 10.24
N GLY A 70 -20.71 -12.92 10.47
CA GLY A 70 -20.63 -14.04 11.42
C GLY A 70 -19.69 -15.18 10.97
N ALA A 71 -19.61 -16.24 11.78
CA ALA A 71 -18.70 -17.38 11.58
C ALA A 71 -18.81 -18.06 10.20
N ALA A 72 -20.00 -18.04 9.59
CA ALA A 72 -20.23 -18.60 8.26
C ALA A 72 -19.38 -17.95 7.14
N ASP A 73 -18.79 -16.78 7.39
CA ASP A 73 -17.98 -16.04 6.43
C ASP A 73 -16.46 -16.30 6.55
N LYS A 74 -16.02 -17.32 7.31
CA LYS A 74 -14.59 -17.68 7.47
C LYS A 74 -13.84 -17.76 6.13
N ALA A 75 -14.40 -18.49 5.16
CA ALA A 75 -13.79 -18.64 3.83
C ALA A 75 -13.69 -17.30 3.08
N SER A 76 -14.69 -16.42 3.24
CA SER A 76 -14.70 -15.08 2.67
C SER A 76 -13.57 -14.23 3.27
N TYR A 77 -13.37 -14.24 4.59
CA TYR A 77 -12.29 -13.49 5.24
C TYR A 77 -10.90 -13.99 4.85
N ALA A 78 -10.72 -15.31 4.69
CA ALA A 78 -9.46 -15.87 4.22
C ALA A 78 -9.12 -15.39 2.80
N ALA A 79 -10.09 -15.40 1.89
CA ALA A 79 -9.91 -14.90 0.53
C ALA A 79 -9.61 -13.40 0.49
N GLU A 80 -10.32 -12.60 1.30
CA GLU A 80 -10.10 -11.16 1.43
C GLU A 80 -8.72 -10.83 2.01
N LEU A 81 -8.24 -11.62 2.98
CA LEU A 81 -6.90 -11.46 3.55
C LEU A 81 -5.81 -11.76 2.51
N LEU A 82 -5.98 -12.81 1.69
CA LEU A 82 -5.07 -13.12 0.59
C LEU A 82 -5.03 -11.98 -0.43
N ALA A 83 -6.20 -11.41 -0.79
CA ALA A 83 -6.26 -10.25 -1.66
C ALA A 83 -5.54 -9.03 -1.08
N ALA A 84 -5.67 -8.77 0.22
CA ALA A 84 -4.93 -7.70 0.90
C ALA A 84 -3.41 -7.95 0.89
N LYS A 85 -2.96 -9.19 1.09
CA LYS A 85 -1.54 -9.58 0.99
C LYS A 85 -1.00 -9.41 -0.42
N ALA A 86 -1.77 -9.82 -1.43
CA ALA A 86 -1.44 -9.65 -2.84
C ALA A 86 -1.31 -8.16 -3.20
N LEU A 87 -2.23 -7.31 -2.72
CA LEU A 87 -2.20 -5.86 -2.98
C LEU A 87 -0.90 -5.21 -2.50
N GLY A 88 -0.44 -5.53 -1.28
CA GLY A 88 0.85 -5.04 -0.77
C GLY A 88 2.04 -5.56 -1.56
N ARG A 89 2.04 -6.85 -1.89
CA ARG A 89 3.10 -7.47 -2.71
C ARG A 89 3.21 -6.81 -4.07
N TYR A 90 2.09 -6.59 -4.76
CA TYR A 90 2.08 -5.95 -6.07
C TYR A 90 2.42 -4.47 -6.00
N ALA A 91 2.10 -3.76 -4.93
CA ALA A 91 2.57 -2.39 -4.73
C ALA A 91 4.11 -2.32 -4.66
N TRP A 92 4.74 -3.24 -3.92
CA TRP A 92 6.20 -3.32 -3.84
C TRP A 92 6.87 -3.73 -5.16
N LEU A 93 6.29 -4.71 -5.88
CA LEU A 93 6.77 -5.08 -7.21
C LEU A 93 6.65 -3.91 -8.19
N SER A 94 5.55 -3.16 -8.13
CA SER A 94 5.32 -1.99 -8.98
C SER A 94 6.28 -0.85 -8.64
N ALA A 95 6.60 -0.65 -7.35
CA ALA A 95 7.63 0.29 -6.93
C ALA A 95 9.02 -0.12 -7.42
N LEU A 96 9.35 -1.41 -7.39
CA LEU A 96 10.61 -1.91 -7.94
C LEU A 96 10.70 -1.61 -9.46
N LEU A 97 9.62 -1.87 -10.20
CA LEU A 97 9.53 -1.52 -11.61
C LEU A 97 9.64 -0.01 -11.85
N GLY A 98 8.94 0.81 -11.06
CA GLY A 98 9.01 2.27 -11.12
C GLY A 98 10.42 2.81 -10.86
N THR A 99 11.14 2.21 -9.90
CA THR A 99 12.55 2.51 -9.65
C THR A 99 13.41 2.20 -10.86
N PHE A 100 13.25 1.03 -11.49
CA PHE A 100 13.98 0.69 -12.72
C PHE A 100 13.66 1.66 -13.87
N ILE A 101 12.40 2.07 -14.02
CA ILE A 101 12.00 3.07 -15.02
C ILE A 101 12.74 4.40 -14.77
N GLY A 102 12.81 4.86 -13.52
CA GLY A 102 13.57 6.05 -13.14
C GLY A 102 15.06 5.94 -13.48
N PHE A 103 15.70 4.80 -13.16
CA PHE A 103 17.10 4.55 -13.49
C PHE A 103 17.35 4.51 -15.00
N VAL A 104 16.49 3.85 -15.77
CA VAL A 104 16.58 3.83 -17.24
C VAL A 104 16.47 5.24 -17.80
N ALA A 105 15.54 6.05 -17.29
CA ALA A 105 15.39 7.44 -17.72
C ALA A 105 16.61 8.30 -17.38
N ILE A 106 17.26 8.08 -16.22
CA ILE A 106 18.53 8.73 -15.87
C ILE A 106 19.60 8.33 -16.90
N LEU A 107 19.82 7.03 -17.12
CA LEU A 107 20.85 6.53 -18.03
C LEU A 107 20.66 7.03 -19.46
N ALA A 108 19.41 7.07 -19.94
CA ALA A 108 19.06 7.60 -21.25
C ALA A 108 19.35 9.11 -21.37
N SER A 109 19.23 9.84 -20.25
CA SER A 109 19.44 11.30 -20.22
C SER A 109 20.93 11.69 -20.09
N LEU A 110 21.81 10.79 -19.66
CA LEU A 110 23.25 11.07 -19.50
C LEU A 110 23.95 11.41 -20.83
N GLY A 111 23.40 10.96 -21.97
CA GLY A 111 23.93 11.25 -23.30
C GLY A 111 23.42 12.57 -23.91
N GLN A 112 22.49 13.27 -23.27
CA GLN A 112 21.94 14.54 -23.75
C GLN A 112 22.35 15.67 -22.79
N VAL A 113 22.68 16.85 -23.35
CA VAL A 113 23.24 18.05 -22.67
C VAL A 113 22.60 18.27 -21.27
N PRO A 114 23.39 18.53 -20.21
CA PRO A 114 22.98 18.31 -18.83
C PRO A 114 21.98 19.36 -18.36
N SER A 115 20.70 19.11 -18.61
CA SER A 115 19.64 19.77 -17.86
C SER A 115 19.58 19.10 -16.49
N THR A 116 20.31 19.66 -15.51
CA THR A 116 20.34 19.19 -14.12
C THR A 116 18.96 18.93 -13.53
N GLY A 117 17.93 19.66 -13.99
CA GLY A 117 16.53 19.46 -13.60
C GLY A 117 15.90 18.12 -14.04
N ILE A 118 16.32 17.55 -15.17
CA ILE A 118 15.81 16.24 -15.65
C ILE A 118 16.40 15.12 -14.80
N LEU A 119 17.69 15.21 -14.50
CA LEU A 119 18.41 14.23 -13.68
C LEU A 119 17.82 14.18 -12.26
N GLY A 120 17.64 15.36 -11.65
CA GLY A 120 17.01 15.48 -10.34
C GLY A 120 15.60 14.88 -10.31
N ARG A 121 14.77 15.20 -11.31
CA ARG A 121 13.40 14.65 -11.40
C ARG A 121 13.37 13.13 -11.49
N ASN A 122 14.20 12.52 -12.34
CA ASN A 122 14.18 11.07 -12.53
C ASN A 122 14.72 10.32 -11.30
N VAL A 123 15.71 10.89 -10.60
CA VAL A 123 16.17 10.37 -9.30
C VAL A 123 15.04 10.45 -8.26
N SER A 124 14.36 11.59 -8.19
CA SER A 124 13.21 11.77 -7.30
C SER A 124 12.12 10.74 -7.60
N VAL A 125 11.73 10.52 -8.86
CA VAL A 125 10.71 9.52 -9.22
C VAL A 125 11.10 8.12 -8.73
N GLY A 126 12.36 7.71 -8.91
CA GLY A 126 12.83 6.40 -8.44
C GLY A 126 12.74 6.25 -6.92
N LEU A 127 13.19 7.26 -6.17
CA LEU A 127 13.13 7.26 -4.70
C LEU A 127 11.68 7.34 -4.19
N LEU A 128 10.86 8.17 -4.83
CA LEU A 128 9.45 8.35 -4.51
C LEU A 128 8.65 7.08 -4.79
N CYS A 129 9.09 6.21 -5.72
CA CYS A 129 8.44 4.92 -5.91
C CYS A 129 8.54 4.05 -4.65
N ALA A 130 9.75 3.83 -4.14
CA ALA A 130 9.96 3.04 -2.92
C ALA A 130 9.26 3.68 -1.70
N PHE A 131 9.34 5.01 -1.59
CA PHE A 131 8.67 5.76 -0.53
C PHE A 131 7.14 5.59 -0.59
N THR A 132 6.54 5.79 -1.76
CA THR A 132 5.09 5.71 -1.96
C THR A 132 4.56 4.30 -1.64
N ALA A 133 5.25 3.24 -2.09
CA ALA A 133 4.86 1.88 -1.75
C ALA A 133 4.99 1.58 -0.26
N THR A 134 6.04 2.09 0.40
CA THR A 134 6.20 1.98 1.85
C THR A 134 5.03 2.65 2.58
N CYS A 135 4.68 3.88 2.20
CA CYS A 135 3.54 4.58 2.77
C CYS A 135 2.23 3.82 2.55
N PHE A 136 1.98 3.35 1.33
CA PHE A 136 0.78 2.58 1.02
C PHE A 136 0.70 1.28 1.84
N GLU A 137 1.81 0.55 1.94
CA GLU A 137 1.92 -0.67 2.72
C GLU A 137 1.63 -0.42 4.21
N LEU A 138 2.23 0.62 4.80
CA LEU A 138 2.08 0.92 6.24
C LEU A 138 0.72 1.53 6.58
N ILE A 139 0.22 2.45 5.75
CA ILE A 139 -0.99 3.23 6.04
C ILE A 139 -2.25 2.47 5.65
N VAL A 140 -2.20 1.67 4.58
CA VAL A 140 -3.38 1.03 4.00
C VAL A 140 -3.33 -0.48 4.17
N VAL A 141 -2.28 -1.13 3.65
CA VAL A 141 -2.27 -2.60 3.53
C VAL A 141 -2.06 -3.29 4.88
N SER A 142 -1.17 -2.78 5.73
CA SER A 142 -0.91 -3.32 7.07
C SER A 142 -2.15 -3.30 7.97
N PRO A 143 -2.86 -2.16 8.15
CA PRO A 143 -4.09 -2.16 8.94
C PRO A 143 -5.20 -2.99 8.29
N LEU A 144 -5.25 -3.07 6.95
CA LEU A 144 -6.18 -3.93 6.23
C LEU A 144 -5.94 -5.40 6.59
N LYS A 145 -4.70 -5.87 6.50
CA LYS A 145 -4.28 -7.25 6.83
C LYS A 145 -4.55 -7.59 8.29
N GLY A 146 -4.09 -6.75 9.22
CA GLY A 146 -4.25 -7.02 10.65
C GLY A 146 -5.72 -7.10 11.08
N ARG A 147 -6.62 -6.34 10.44
CA ARG A 147 -8.06 -6.44 10.71
C ARG A 147 -8.70 -7.69 10.12
N LEU A 148 -8.33 -8.08 8.91
CA LEU A 148 -8.84 -9.30 8.27
C LEU A 148 -8.34 -10.56 8.98
N GLU A 149 -7.08 -10.58 9.42
CA GLU A 149 -6.53 -11.66 10.27
C GLU A 149 -7.33 -11.81 11.55
N LYS A 150 -7.64 -10.69 12.22
CA LYS A 150 -8.48 -10.74 13.41
C LYS A 150 -9.88 -11.28 13.11
N LEU A 151 -10.55 -10.78 12.07
CA LEU A 151 -11.90 -11.23 11.70
C LEU A 151 -11.93 -12.72 11.35
N LEU A 152 -10.86 -13.23 10.74
CA LEU A 152 -10.71 -14.65 10.47
C LEU A 152 -10.60 -15.45 11.77
N LEU A 153 -9.75 -15.03 12.71
CA LEU A 153 -9.59 -15.69 14.01
C LEU A 153 -10.89 -15.66 14.83
N ASP A 154 -11.56 -14.50 14.92
CA ASP A 154 -12.84 -14.38 15.63
C ASP A 154 -13.91 -15.32 15.03
N ALA A 155 -13.89 -15.54 13.70
CA ALA A 155 -14.77 -16.47 13.02
C ALA A 155 -14.41 -17.95 13.28
N GLU A 156 -13.13 -18.26 13.46
CA GLU A 156 -12.66 -19.60 13.86
C GLU A 156 -13.13 -19.95 15.27
N ASP A 157 -12.89 -19.07 16.24
CA ASP A 157 -13.28 -19.27 17.64
C ASP A 157 -14.80 -19.46 17.78
N THR A 158 -15.59 -18.72 17.00
CA THR A 158 -17.06 -18.82 17.05
C THR A 158 -17.57 -20.12 16.43
N GLN A 159 -16.88 -20.66 15.41
CA GLN A 159 -17.25 -21.94 14.80
C GLN A 159 -16.96 -23.09 15.77
N ASP A 160 -15.80 -23.06 16.43
CA ASP A 160 -15.41 -24.10 17.40
C ASP A 160 -16.30 -24.13 18.64
N ALA A 161 -16.84 -22.97 19.07
CA ALA A 161 -17.78 -22.89 20.20
C ALA A 161 -19.21 -23.40 19.87
N SER A 162 -19.51 -23.66 18.60
CA SER A 162 -20.84 -24.12 18.13
C SER A 162 -20.93 -25.63 17.87
N LEU A 163 -19.80 -26.33 18.01
CA LEU A 163 -19.67 -27.79 17.91
C LEU A 163 -19.67 -28.43 19.30
#